data_AF-A0A0Q9TGU1-F1
#
_entry.id   AF-A0A0Q9TGU1-F1
#
_cell.length_a   1.000
_cell.length_b   1.000
_cell.length_c   1.000
_cell.angle_alpha   90.00
_cell.angle_beta   90.00
_cell.angle_gamma   90.00
#
_symmetry.space_group_name_H-M   'P 1'
#
loop_
_entity.id
_entity.type
_entity.pdbx_description
1 polymer ?
#
loop_
_entity_poly.entity_id
_entity_poly.type
_entity_poly.pdbx_seq_one_letter_code
_entity_poly.pdbx_strand_id
1 'polypeptide(L)'
;MHRDGRVGRVGHGAARSGPRGHEVSPAALQALALTLTVEVPVLVAFARAAGWAGWGRAVVGAVGVNVVTHPVLYAVSTGFGSPWQLVGAEVAVAAVETVLLVAGWRVRAREDAVTVAVAVVAANAASTAIGLLVL
;
A
#
# COMPACT_ATOMS: atom_id res chain seq x y z
N MET A 1 47.19 -16.55 -52.34
CA MET A 1 45.92 -16.53 -51.58
C MET A 1 46.28 -16.85 -50.13
N HIS A 2 46.79 -15.95 -49.29
CA HIS A 2 46.21 -14.77 -48.61
C HIS A 2 45.07 -15.06 -47.60
N ARG A 3 45.41 -14.85 -46.32
CA ARG A 3 44.63 -14.43 -45.12
C ARG A 3 43.91 -15.46 -44.24
N ASP A 4 44.53 -15.64 -43.06
CA ASP A 4 44.02 -15.26 -41.72
C ASP A 4 42.54 -15.44 -41.39
N GLY A 5 42.30 -16.19 -40.31
CA GLY A 5 41.03 -16.18 -39.59
C GLY A 5 41.21 -16.65 -38.15
N ARG A 6 41.73 -15.75 -37.30
CA ARG A 6 41.77 -15.90 -35.83
C ARG A 6 40.42 -16.42 -35.32
N VAL A 7 40.42 -17.57 -34.66
CA VAL A 7 39.29 -18.03 -33.86
C VAL A 7 39.05 -16.99 -32.78
N GLY A 8 37.93 -16.29 -32.92
CA GLY A 8 37.53 -15.19 -32.06
C GLY A 8 37.39 -15.64 -30.62
N ARG A 9 38.19 -15.00 -29.76
CA ARG A 9 37.79 -14.39 -28.49
C ARG A 9 36.57 -15.07 -27.83
N VAL A 10 36.85 -15.96 -26.88
CA VAL A 10 35.90 -16.37 -25.84
C VAL A 10 35.47 -15.10 -25.10
N GLY A 11 34.40 -14.49 -25.58
CA GLY A 11 33.75 -13.38 -24.92
C GLY A 11 33.12 -13.91 -23.65
N HIS A 12 33.76 -13.61 -22.52
CA HIS A 12 33.15 -13.53 -21.20
C HIS A 12 31.89 -12.63 -21.27
N GLY A 13 30.79 -13.21 -21.75
CA GLY A 13 29.46 -12.69 -21.54
C GLY A 13 28.94 -13.22 -20.22
N ALA A 14 29.61 -12.85 -19.12
CA ALA A 14 28.95 -12.83 -17.82
C ALA A 14 27.77 -11.89 -18.01
N ALA A 15 26.60 -12.48 -18.29
CA ALA A 15 25.33 -11.80 -18.16
C ALA A 15 25.31 -11.32 -16.72
N ARG A 16 25.68 -10.05 -16.54
CA ARG A 16 25.46 -9.33 -15.31
C ARG A 16 23.94 -9.24 -15.18
N SER A 17 23.34 -10.29 -14.65
CA SER A 17 22.12 -10.24 -13.87
C SER A 17 22.45 -9.42 -12.62
N GLY A 18 22.70 -8.13 -12.84
CA GLY A 18 22.60 -7.16 -11.77
C GLY A 18 21.18 -7.25 -11.20
N PRO A 19 21.01 -7.06 -9.88
CA PRO A 19 19.67 -7.02 -9.30
C PRO A 19 18.89 -5.97 -10.08
N ARG A 20 17.83 -6.39 -10.79
CA ARG A 20 16.84 -5.46 -11.30
C ARG A 20 16.36 -4.73 -10.06
N GLY A 21 16.70 -3.45 -9.94
CA GLY A 21 16.11 -2.61 -8.91
C GLY A 21 14.61 -2.86 -8.96
N HIS A 22 13.97 -2.99 -7.80
CA HIS A 22 12.52 -3.09 -7.75
C HIS A 22 11.95 -1.78 -8.33
N GLU A 23 11.75 -1.75 -9.64
CA GLU A 23 11.10 -0.64 -10.32
C GLU A 23 9.67 -0.61 -9.80
N VAL A 24 9.35 0.44 -9.05
CA VAL A 24 8.00 0.67 -8.56
C VAL A 24 7.15 0.97 -9.79
N SER A 25 6.13 0.13 -10.04
CA SER A 25 5.22 0.31 -11.17
C SER A 25 4.54 1.69 -11.09
N PRO A 26 4.53 2.49 -12.18
CA PRO A 26 3.79 3.75 -12.21
C PRO A 26 2.32 3.61 -11.80
N ALA A 27 1.69 2.49 -12.17
CA ALA A 27 0.31 2.19 -11.79
C ALA A 27 0.15 1.97 -10.28
N ALA A 28 1.11 1.29 -9.64
CA ALA A 28 1.11 1.10 -8.18
C ALA A 28 1.31 2.44 -7.44
N LEU A 29 2.12 3.34 -8.00
CA LEU A 29 2.32 4.67 -7.44
C LEU A 29 1.06 5.55 -7.59
N GLN A 30 0.37 5.46 -8.72
CA GLN A 30 -0.92 6.13 -8.95
C GLN A 30 -2.00 5.62 -7.99
N ALA A 31 -2.10 4.29 -7.81
CA ALA A 31 -3.01 3.68 -6.86
C ALA A 31 -2.74 4.15 -5.42
N LEU A 32 -1.46 4.15 -5.00
CA LEU A 32 -1.08 4.64 -3.67
C LEU A 32 -1.42 6.12 -3.49
N ALA A 33 -1.16 6.96 -4.50
CA ALA A 33 -1.47 8.39 -4.43
C ALA A 33 -2.99 8.63 -4.30
N LEU A 34 -3.79 7.85 -5.02
CA LEU A 34 -5.26 7.90 -4.94
C LEU A 34 -5.74 7.49 -3.54
N THR A 35 -5.27 6.36 -3.04
CA THR A 35 -5.56 5.90 -1.68
C THR A 35 -5.22 6.96 -0.65
N LEU A 36 -4.00 7.51 -0.67
CA LEU A 36 -3.60 8.55 0.29
C LEU A 36 -4.49 9.80 0.21
N THR A 37 -4.92 10.17 -0.99
CA THR A 37 -5.79 11.34 -1.20
C THR A 37 -7.19 11.13 -0.63
N VAL A 38 -7.70 9.88 -0.63
CA VAL A 38 -9.03 9.54 -0.12
C VAL A 38 -9.00 9.24 1.37
N GLU A 39 -8.07 8.39 1.81
CA GLU A 39 -8.11 7.84 3.16
C GLU A 39 -7.57 8.80 4.21
N VAL A 40 -6.48 9.51 3.92
CA VAL A 40 -5.84 10.39 4.90
C VAL A 40 -6.79 11.47 5.40
N PRO A 41 -7.56 12.18 4.55
CA PRO A 41 -8.54 13.16 5.03
C PRO A 41 -9.61 12.55 5.93
N VAL A 42 -10.14 11.37 5.56
CA VAL A 42 -11.17 10.67 6.35
C VAL A 42 -10.62 10.27 7.72
N LEU A 43 -9.50 9.57 7.74
CA LEU A 43 -8.85 9.08 8.96
C LEU A 43 -8.43 10.22 9.89
N VAL A 44 -7.86 11.29 9.33
CA VAL A 44 -7.49 12.49 10.10
C VAL A 44 -8.73 13.18 10.66
N ALA A 45 -9.80 13.32 9.88
CA ALA A 45 -11.05 13.92 10.37
C ALA A 45 -11.61 13.16 11.58
N PHE A 46 -11.68 11.82 11.50
CA PHE A 46 -12.11 10.98 12.63
C PHE A 46 -11.19 11.14 13.85
N ALA A 47 -9.87 11.04 13.66
CA ALA A 47 -8.91 11.17 14.76
C ALA A 47 -8.94 12.54 15.43
N ARG A 48 -9.22 13.60 14.66
CA ARG A 48 -9.35 14.98 15.18
C ARG A 48 -10.68 15.20 15.87
N ALA A 49 -11.79 14.73 15.28
CA ALA A 49 -13.13 14.87 15.84
C ALA A 49 -13.28 14.12 17.17
N ALA A 50 -12.69 12.93 17.28
CA ALA A 50 -12.75 12.11 18.48
C ALA A 50 -11.65 12.44 19.51
N GLY A 51 -10.76 13.39 19.20
CA GLY A 51 -9.69 13.80 20.13
C GLY A 51 -8.58 12.75 20.35
N TRP A 52 -8.54 11.68 19.55
CA TRP A 52 -7.56 10.61 19.71
C TRP A 52 -6.13 11.08 19.44
N ALA A 53 -5.93 12.00 18.51
CA ALA A 53 -4.59 12.49 18.16
C ALA A 53 -4.56 13.99 17.82
N GLY A 54 -3.43 14.63 18.14
CA GLY A 54 -3.08 15.93 17.57
C GLY A 54 -2.76 15.80 16.07
N TRP A 55 -2.81 16.92 15.35
CA TRP A 55 -2.65 16.96 13.88
C TRP A 55 -1.45 16.17 13.35
N GLY A 56 -0.24 16.43 13.87
CA GLY A 56 0.96 15.73 13.39
C GLY A 56 0.86 14.21 13.54
N ARG A 57 0.36 13.73 14.67
CA ARG A 57 0.22 12.28 14.91
C ARG A 57 -0.94 11.67 14.11
N ALA A 58 -2.02 12.41 13.90
CA ALA A 58 -3.12 11.99 13.04
C ALA A 58 -2.64 11.77 11.61
N VAL A 59 -1.94 12.75 11.03
CA VAL A 59 -1.41 12.68 9.66
C VAL A 59 -0.35 11.59 9.54
N VAL A 60 0.65 11.56 10.43
CA VAL A 60 1.71 10.55 10.39
C VAL A 60 1.14 9.14 10.55
N GLY A 61 0.15 8.95 11.43
CA GLY A 61 -0.54 7.68 11.58
C GLY A 61 -1.27 7.26 10.31
N ALA A 62 -2.13 8.13 9.77
CA ALA A 62 -2.92 7.84 8.58
C ALA A 62 -2.07 7.55 7.34
N VAL A 63 -1.03 8.37 7.10
CA VAL A 63 -0.08 8.16 6.00
C VAL A 63 0.75 6.90 6.24
N GLY A 64 1.25 6.72 7.46
CA GLY A 64 2.14 5.62 7.82
C GLY A 64 1.49 4.25 7.63
N VAL A 65 0.24 4.07 8.08
CA VAL A 65 -0.45 2.80 7.90
C VAL A 65 -0.67 2.49 6.42
N ASN A 66 -1.13 3.47 5.65
CA ASN A 66 -1.36 3.35 4.22
C ASN A 66 -0.10 2.97 3.44
N VAL A 67 1.02 3.66 3.72
CA VAL A 67 2.32 3.37 3.09
C VAL A 67 2.84 1.98 3.44
N VAL A 68 2.49 1.43 4.60
CA VAL A 68 2.91 0.08 5.02
C VAL A 68 2.01 -1.00 4.40
N THR A 69 0.71 -0.78 4.33
CA THR A 69 -0.28 -1.82 3.96
C THR A 69 -0.52 -1.90 2.46
N HIS A 70 -0.70 -0.76 1.78
CA HIS A 70 -1.16 -0.74 0.41
C HIS A 70 -0.15 -1.26 -0.62
N PRO A 71 1.17 -0.96 -0.52
CA PRO A 71 2.14 -1.58 -1.43
C PRO A 71 2.13 -3.11 -1.37
N VAL A 72 1.91 -3.68 -0.18
CA VAL A 72 1.79 -5.13 0.02
C VAL A 72 0.49 -5.64 -0.61
N LEU A 73 -0.64 -4.97 -0.35
CA LEU A 73 -1.94 -5.31 -0.94
C LEU A 73 -1.85 -5.34 -2.47
N TYR A 74 -1.28 -4.30 -3.09
CA TYR A 74 -1.14 -4.21 -4.54
C TYR A 74 -0.25 -5.33 -5.09
N ALA A 75 0.90 -5.57 -4.47
CA ALA A 75 1.82 -6.64 -4.90
C ALA A 75 1.18 -8.04 -4.82
N VAL A 76 0.36 -8.31 -3.81
CA VAL A 76 -0.32 -9.59 -3.65
C VAL A 76 -1.54 -9.69 -4.58
N SER A 77 -2.25 -8.58 -4.80
CA SER A 77 -3.49 -8.54 -5.58
C SER A 77 -3.30 -8.90 -7.06
N THR A 78 -2.10 -8.75 -7.62
CA THR A 78 -1.80 -9.17 -9.00
C THR A 78 -1.97 -10.68 -9.22
N GLY A 79 -1.95 -11.47 -8.14
CA GLY A 79 -2.17 -12.92 -8.18
C GLY A 79 -3.61 -13.35 -7.87
N PHE A 80 -4.55 -12.42 -7.66
CA PHE A 80 -5.93 -12.77 -7.35
C PHE A 80 -6.68 -13.23 -8.61
N GLY A 81 -7.37 -14.36 -8.50
CA GLY A 81 -8.25 -14.93 -9.53
C GLY A 81 -9.74 -14.82 -9.20
N SER A 82 -10.10 -14.25 -8.05
CA SER A 82 -11.48 -14.12 -7.59
C SER A 82 -11.69 -12.80 -6.82
N PRO A 83 -12.84 -12.11 -6.99
CA PRO A 83 -13.16 -10.91 -6.22
C PRO A 83 -13.24 -11.18 -4.71
N TRP A 84 -13.54 -12.40 -4.30
CA TRP A 84 -13.54 -12.78 -2.88
C TRP A 84 -12.15 -12.76 -2.24
N GLN A 85 -11.08 -12.95 -3.03
CA GLN A 85 -9.71 -12.81 -2.53
C GLN A 85 -9.39 -11.34 -2.24
N LEU A 86 -9.88 -10.41 -3.06
CA LEU A 86 -9.77 -8.98 -2.82
C LEU A 86 -10.52 -8.61 -1.53
N VAL A 87 -11.78 -9.04 -1.38
CA VAL A 87 -12.56 -8.80 -0.15
C VAL A 87 -11.86 -9.36 1.09
N GLY A 88 -11.31 -10.57 1.01
CA GLY A 88 -10.57 -11.16 2.13
C GLY A 88 -9.30 -10.36 2.48
N ALA A 89 -8.58 -9.86 1.47
CA ALA A 89 -7.39 -9.04 1.67
C ALA A 89 -7.73 -7.66 2.25
N GLU A 90 -8.80 -7.02 1.78
CA GLU A 90 -9.36 -5.77 2.32
C GLU A 90 -9.68 -5.89 3.81
N VAL A 91 -10.37 -6.98 4.20
CA VAL A 91 -10.67 -7.25 5.61
C VAL A 91 -9.40 -7.42 6.45
N ALA A 92 -8.40 -8.12 5.92
CA ALA A 92 -7.13 -8.32 6.61
C ALA A 92 -6.35 -7.00 6.75
N VAL A 93 -6.30 -6.17 5.69
CA VAL A 93 -5.68 -4.84 5.71
C VAL A 93 -6.39 -3.95 6.72
N ALA A 94 -7.72 -3.87 6.67
CA ALA A 94 -8.50 -3.06 7.61
C ALA A 94 -8.24 -3.47 9.07
N ALA A 95 -8.12 -4.77 9.36
CA ALA A 95 -7.78 -5.25 10.69
C ALA A 95 -6.37 -4.81 11.13
N VAL A 96 -5.37 -4.93 10.25
CA VAL A 96 -3.98 -4.50 10.52
C VAL A 96 -3.92 -2.99 10.73
N GLU A 97 -4.52 -2.20 9.85
CA GLU A 97 -4.56 -0.75 9.95
C GLU A 97 -5.24 -0.29 11.24
N THR A 98 -6.36 -0.93 11.61
CA THR A 98 -7.05 -0.66 12.87
C THR A 98 -6.12 -0.85 14.06
N VAL A 99 -5.38 -1.97 14.11
CA VAL A 99 -4.45 -2.25 15.21
C VAL A 99 -3.31 -1.21 15.25
N LEU A 100 -2.73 -0.89 14.09
CA LEU A 100 -1.66 0.09 13.99
C LEU A 100 -2.11 1.49 14.41
N LEU A 101 -3.31 1.91 14.01
CA LEU A 101 -3.90 3.21 14.37
C LEU A 101 -4.30 3.26 15.83
N VAL A 102 -4.94 2.23 16.37
CA VAL A 102 -5.28 2.15 17.81
C VAL A 102 -4.01 2.30 18.65
N ALA A 103 -2.94 1.59 18.30
CA ALA A 103 -1.65 1.69 18.98
C ALA A 103 -1.01 3.08 18.78
N GLY A 104 -0.88 3.54 17.53
CA GLY A 104 -0.21 4.80 17.18
C GLY A 104 -0.92 6.04 17.70
N TRP A 105 -2.26 6.05 17.67
CA TRP A 105 -3.10 7.09 18.23
C TRP A 105 -3.42 6.88 19.71
N ARG A 106 -2.90 5.83 20.36
CA ARG A 106 -3.10 5.55 21.79
C ARG A 106 -4.59 5.55 22.18
N VAL A 107 -5.43 4.96 21.34
CA VAL A 107 -6.86 4.77 21.62
C VAL A 107 -6.98 3.73 22.74
N ARG A 108 -7.73 4.04 23.80
CA ARG A 108 -7.80 3.20 25.01
C ARG A 108 -9.17 2.58 25.27
N ALA A 109 -10.25 3.24 24.86
CA ALA A 109 -11.59 2.71 25.04
C ALA A 109 -11.92 1.69 23.94
N ARG A 110 -12.61 0.60 24.31
CA ARG A 110 -13.05 -0.42 23.36
C ARG A 110 -14.01 0.16 22.31
N GLU A 111 -14.90 1.04 22.72
CA GLU A 111 -15.87 1.71 21.84
C GLU A 111 -15.15 2.55 20.78
N ASP A 112 -14.15 3.34 21.20
CA ASP A 112 -13.32 4.11 20.28
C ASP A 112 -12.55 3.21 19.30
N ALA A 113 -12.04 2.06 19.76
CA ALA A 113 -11.35 1.11 18.89
C ALA A 113 -12.30 0.54 17.82
N VAL A 114 -13.58 0.31 18.14
CA VAL A 114 -14.61 -0.05 17.17
C VAL A 114 -14.87 1.10 16.19
N THR A 115 -14.92 2.35 16.67
CA THR A 115 -15.06 3.51 15.80
C THR A 115 -13.88 3.68 14.85
N VAL A 116 -12.64 3.42 15.30
CA VAL A 116 -11.46 3.37 14.43
C VAL A 116 -11.64 2.30 13.35
N ALA A 117 -12.08 1.09 13.73
CA ALA A 117 -12.31 0.02 12.76
C ALA A 117 -13.33 0.42 11.69
N VAL A 118 -14.43 1.05 12.09
CA VAL A 118 -15.46 1.55 11.15
C VAL A 118 -14.88 2.63 10.23
N ALA A 119 -14.11 3.57 10.76
CA ALA A 119 -13.47 4.62 9.97
C ALA A 119 -12.48 4.04 8.94
N VAL A 120 -11.69 3.05 9.34
CA VAL A 120 -10.74 2.34 8.46
C VAL A 120 -11.49 1.59 7.34
N VAL A 121 -12.52 0.83 7.68
CA VAL A 121 -13.32 0.10 6.68
C VAL A 121 -13.98 1.06 5.70
N ALA A 122 -14.53 2.18 6.18
CA ALA A 122 -15.14 3.18 5.32
C ALA A 122 -14.11 3.86 4.40
N ALA A 123 -12.91 4.16 4.90
CA ALA A 123 -11.84 4.75 4.13
C ALA A 123 -11.33 3.81 3.03
N ASN A 124 -11.02 2.54 3.37
CA ASN A 124 -10.59 1.51 2.42
C ASN A 124 -11.68 1.23 1.37
N ALA A 125 -12.94 1.07 1.79
CA ALA A 125 -14.03 0.84 0.85
C ALA A 125 -14.21 2.01 -0.14
N ALA A 126 -14.05 3.26 0.33
CA ALA A 126 -14.11 4.43 -0.53
C ALA A 126 -12.92 4.50 -1.48
N SER A 127 -11.69 4.26 -1.01
CA SER A 127 -10.48 4.30 -1.84
C SER A 127 -10.51 3.20 -2.90
N THR A 128 -10.89 1.97 -2.53
CA THR A 128 -11.03 0.85 -3.45
C THR A 128 -12.16 1.07 -4.46
N ALA A 129 -13.32 1.56 -4.03
CA ALA A 129 -14.41 1.87 -4.97
C ALA A 129 -13.99 2.93 -5.99
N ILE A 130 -13.30 3.99 -5.56
CA ILE A 130 -12.78 5.02 -6.47
C ILE A 130 -11.72 4.42 -7.38
N GLY A 131 -10.77 3.63 -6.83
CA GLY A 131 -9.73 2.96 -7.60
C GLY A 131 -10.30 2.11 -8.73
N LEU A 132 -11.33 1.29 -8.44
CA LEU A 132 -12.02 0.46 -9.43
C LEU A 132 -12.77 1.26 -10.52
N LEU A 133 -13.11 2.53 -10.26
CA LEU A 133 -13.80 3.38 -11.22
C LEU A 133 -12.85 4.17 -12.13
N VAL A 134 -11.61 4.42 -11.69
CA VAL A 134 -10.71 5.39 -12.35
C VAL A 134 -9.33 4.83 -12.75
N LEU A 135 -9.00 3.60 -12.34
CA LEU A 135 -7.75 2.90 -12.65
C LEU A 135 -8.03 1.59 -13.38
#